data_AF-A0A672U7I8-F1
#
_entry.id   AF-A0A672U7I8-F1
#
_cell.length_a   1.000
_cell.length_b   1.000
_cell.length_c   1.000
_cell.angle_alpha   90.00
_cell.angle_beta   90.00
_cell.angle_gamma   90.00
#
_symmetry.space_group_name_H-M   'P 1'
#
loop_
_entity.id
_entity.type
_entity.pdbx_description
1 polymer ?
#
loop_
_entity_poly.entity_id
_entity_poly.type
_entity_poly.pdbx_seq_one_letter_code
_entity_poly.pdbx_strand_id
1 'polypeptide(L)'
;MVLILGRRLNREDSGIRDSPATKRKVFEMDPKSLSGPEFFDFSSGSSHAESILQIFNEFRDSRLFTDVIICVEGREFPCHRAVLSACSSYFRAMFCNDHRESREMLVEINGILAEAMDCFLQYVYTGKVKITTENVQYLFETSSLFQISVLRDACAKFLEEQLDPCNCLGIQRFADAHSLKTLFTKCRNFALQTFEDVSQHEEFLELGKDELIDYICSDELVISKEEMVFEAVMRWVYRAVELRRPVLHELLTHVRLPLLHPNYFVQTVEVDQLIQNSPECYQLLHEARRYHILGNEMMSPRTRPRRSTGYSEVIVVVGGCERVGGFNLPYTECYDPVTGEWKSLAKLPEFTKSEYAVCALRNDILVSGGRINSRDVWIYNSQLNIWIRVASLNKGRWRHKMAVLLGKVYVVGGYDGQNRLSSVECYDSFSNRWTEVAPLKEAVSSPAVTSCVGKLFVIGGGPDDNTCSDKVQSYDPDTNSWLLRATIPIAKRCITAVSLNNLIYVAGGLTKAIYCYDPIEDYWMHVQNTFSRQENCGMSVCNGKIYILGGRRENGEATDTILCYDPATGIITGVAAMPRPVSYHGCVTIHRYNEKGFKL
;
A
#
# COMPACT_ATOMS: atom_id res chain seq x y z
N MET A 1 19.72 10.35 -36.22
CA MET A 1 20.68 11.12 -37.04
C MET A 1 19.91 11.67 -38.24
N VAL A 2 20.03 12.96 -38.54
CA VAL A 2 19.16 13.67 -39.52
C VAL A 2 20.01 14.23 -40.66
N LEU A 3 19.51 14.17 -41.89
CA LEU A 3 20.04 14.93 -43.03
C LEU A 3 19.11 16.12 -43.35
N ILE A 4 19.71 17.22 -43.79
CA ILE A 4 19.10 18.56 -43.88
C ILE A 4 19.41 19.16 -45.26
N LEU A 5 18.48 19.98 -45.80
CA LEU A 5 18.63 21.14 -46.73
C LEU A 5 17.49 21.16 -47.78
N GLY A 6 16.82 22.28 -48.13
CA GLY A 6 16.61 23.54 -47.39
C GLY A 6 16.88 24.87 -48.15
N ARG A 7 15.86 25.49 -48.77
CA ARG A 7 15.65 26.95 -49.13
C ARG A 7 14.35 27.09 -49.98
N ARG A 8 13.40 28.03 -49.77
CA ARG A 8 13.34 29.52 -49.97
C ARG A 8 13.35 29.92 -51.48
N LEU A 9 12.57 30.86 -52.05
CA LEU A 9 11.47 31.84 -51.72
C LEU A 9 10.64 32.07 -53.02
N ASN A 10 9.58 32.88 -53.24
CA ASN A 10 8.79 34.01 -52.62
C ASN A 10 7.26 33.73 -52.90
N ARG A 11 6.19 34.48 -52.55
CA ARG A 11 5.83 35.81 -51.98
C ARG A 11 5.69 37.04 -52.93
N GLU A 12 4.46 37.45 -53.28
CA GLU A 12 3.96 38.86 -53.27
C GLU A 12 2.41 38.99 -53.36
N ASP A 13 1.84 40.15 -52.96
CA ASP A 13 0.39 40.37 -52.70
C ASP A 13 0.00 41.88 -52.72
N SER A 14 -1.09 42.24 -53.42
CA SER A 14 -1.82 43.55 -53.40
C SER A 14 -2.98 43.53 -54.44
N GLY A 15 -4.16 44.16 -54.28
CA GLY A 15 -4.76 44.96 -53.19
C GLY A 15 -5.59 46.16 -53.72
N ILE A 16 -6.59 46.66 -52.95
CA ILE A 16 -7.33 47.97 -53.09
C ILE A 16 -8.45 48.05 -54.18
N ARG A 17 -9.69 48.58 -54.00
CA ARG A 17 -10.49 49.10 -52.84
C ARG A 17 -12.03 49.22 -53.10
N ASP A 18 -12.82 49.27 -52.01
CA ASP A 18 -14.08 50.02 -51.70
C ASP A 18 -15.43 49.97 -52.51
N SER A 19 -16.46 49.36 -51.88
CA SER A 19 -17.74 49.93 -51.32
C SER A 19 -18.71 50.86 -52.14
N PRO A 20 -20.01 51.06 -51.74
CA PRO A 20 -21.09 50.09 -51.40
C PRO A 20 -22.55 50.49 -51.86
N ALA A 21 -23.57 49.63 -51.60
CA ALA A 21 -25.04 49.86 -51.67
C ALA A 21 -25.70 50.04 -53.07
N THR A 22 -27.00 49.76 -53.35
CA THR A 22 -28.25 49.73 -52.53
C THR A 22 -29.25 48.62 -52.99
N LYS A 23 -30.28 48.31 -52.17
CA LYS A 23 -31.26 47.19 -52.31
C LYS A 23 -32.35 47.33 -53.38
N ARG A 24 -32.89 46.19 -53.85
CA ARG A 24 -34.34 45.95 -54.05
C ARG A 24 -34.70 44.46 -53.81
N LYS A 25 -35.97 44.18 -53.46
CA LYS A 25 -36.56 42.86 -53.12
C LYS A 25 -37.95 42.74 -53.77
N VAL A 26 -38.40 41.50 -54.07
CA VAL A 26 -39.80 40.95 -54.20
C VAL A 26 -39.64 39.56 -54.87
N PHE A 27 -39.94 38.42 -54.22
CA PHE A 27 -41.26 37.76 -54.01
C PHE A 27 -41.90 37.26 -55.34
N GLU A 28 -42.43 36.02 -55.52
CA GLU A 28 -42.52 34.79 -54.69
C GLU A 28 -42.98 33.56 -55.55
N MET A 29 -43.05 32.34 -54.96
CA MET A 29 -43.86 31.14 -55.41
C MET A 29 -43.49 30.39 -56.73
N ASP A 30 -43.75 29.08 -56.92
CA ASP A 30 -43.87 27.88 -56.02
C ASP A 30 -43.71 26.56 -56.87
N PRO A 31 -43.97 25.28 -56.44
CA PRO A 31 -43.14 24.14 -56.86
C PRO A 31 -43.88 22.95 -57.54
N LYS A 32 -43.13 21.84 -57.75
CA LYS A 32 -43.50 20.51 -58.35
C LYS A 32 -43.50 20.51 -59.89
N SER A 33 -43.10 19.43 -60.58
CA SER A 33 -42.52 18.14 -60.16
C SER A 33 -41.86 17.40 -61.32
N LEU A 34 -40.75 16.70 -61.07
CA LEU A 34 -40.43 15.37 -61.62
C LEU A 34 -39.30 14.74 -60.78
N SER A 35 -39.10 13.42 -60.87
CA SER A 35 -38.59 12.62 -59.75
C SER A 35 -37.56 11.55 -60.11
N GLY A 36 -36.48 11.46 -59.34
CA GLY A 36 -35.59 10.30 -59.30
C GLY A 36 -34.22 10.61 -58.67
N PRO A 37 -33.78 9.90 -57.61
CA PRO A 37 -32.36 9.79 -57.30
C PRO A 37 -31.72 8.77 -58.26
N GLU A 38 -30.71 9.18 -59.03
CA GLU A 38 -30.16 8.33 -60.11
C GLU A 38 -29.31 7.14 -59.64
N PHE A 39 -29.02 7.03 -58.34
CA PHE A 39 -28.23 5.94 -57.76
C PHE A 39 -28.86 5.39 -56.48
N PHE A 40 -28.82 4.06 -56.33
CA PHE A 40 -29.26 3.32 -55.14
C PHE A 40 -28.18 2.30 -54.78
N ASP A 41 -27.37 2.62 -53.77
CA ASP A 41 -26.29 1.74 -53.29
C ASP A 41 -26.86 0.56 -52.50
N PHE A 42 -27.24 -0.50 -53.22
CA PHE A 42 -27.67 -1.75 -52.61
C PHE A 42 -26.49 -2.46 -51.92
N SER A 43 -26.55 -2.53 -50.59
CA SER A 43 -25.71 -3.42 -49.79
C SER A 43 -26.58 -4.49 -49.13
N SER A 44 -26.25 -5.76 -49.34
CA SER A 44 -26.99 -6.93 -48.85
C SER A 44 -26.76 -7.24 -47.35
N GLY A 45 -26.15 -6.31 -46.61
CA GLY A 45 -25.76 -6.51 -45.22
C GLY A 45 -24.61 -7.52 -45.02
N SER A 46 -24.39 -7.91 -43.77
CA SER A 46 -23.33 -8.87 -43.40
C SER A 46 -23.62 -10.32 -43.78
N SER A 47 -24.89 -10.68 -44.02
CA SER A 47 -25.32 -12.05 -44.31
C SER A 47 -24.70 -12.63 -45.59
N HIS A 48 -24.46 -11.79 -46.61
CA HIS A 48 -23.84 -12.24 -47.86
C HIS A 48 -22.43 -12.84 -47.66
N ALA A 49 -21.64 -12.27 -46.74
CA ALA A 49 -20.32 -12.81 -46.41
C ALA A 49 -20.42 -14.14 -45.65
N GLU A 50 -21.37 -14.27 -44.72
CA GLU A 50 -21.63 -15.52 -44.01
C GLU A 50 -22.10 -16.64 -44.96
N SER A 51 -23.01 -16.34 -45.90
CA SER A 51 -23.46 -17.30 -46.92
C SER A 51 -22.32 -17.76 -47.84
N ILE A 52 -21.41 -16.87 -48.24
CA ILE A 52 -20.23 -17.23 -49.06
C ILE A 52 -19.31 -18.18 -48.29
N LEU A 53 -19.04 -17.91 -47.00
CA LEU A 53 -18.18 -18.76 -46.17
C LEU A 53 -18.80 -20.15 -45.92
N GLN A 54 -20.13 -20.22 -45.75
CA GLN A 54 -20.85 -21.49 -45.66
C GLN A 54 -20.68 -22.35 -46.93
N ILE A 55 -20.82 -21.75 -48.12
CA ILE A 55 -20.60 -22.45 -49.41
C ILE A 55 -19.13 -22.92 -49.54
N PHE A 56 -18.16 -22.13 -49.07
CA PHE A 56 -16.76 -22.56 -49.04
C PHE A 56 -16.50 -23.72 -48.05
N ASN A 57 -17.30 -23.88 -47.00
CA ASN A 57 -17.26 -25.07 -46.15
C ASN A 57 -17.85 -26.30 -46.86
N GLU A 58 -18.99 -26.15 -47.55
CA GLU A 58 -19.56 -27.24 -48.37
C GLU A 58 -18.56 -27.72 -49.44
N PHE A 59 -17.79 -26.80 -50.04
CA PHE A 59 -16.70 -27.13 -50.96
C PHE A 59 -15.52 -27.85 -50.28
N ARG A 60 -15.12 -27.43 -49.05
CA ARG A 60 -14.12 -28.13 -48.23
C ARG A 60 -14.53 -29.59 -47.99
N ASP A 61 -15.74 -29.79 -47.49
CA ASP A 61 -16.27 -31.12 -47.13
C ASP A 61 -16.42 -32.01 -48.38
N SER A 62 -16.80 -31.42 -49.52
CA SER A 62 -16.91 -32.08 -50.83
C SER A 62 -15.57 -32.29 -51.56
N ARG A 63 -14.44 -31.79 -51.01
CA ARG A 63 -13.12 -31.72 -51.67
C ARG A 63 -13.14 -31.05 -53.05
N LEU A 64 -14.02 -30.06 -53.23
CA LEU A 64 -14.12 -29.25 -54.45
C LEU A 64 -13.27 -27.99 -54.30
N PHE A 65 -12.50 -27.66 -55.35
CA PHE A 65 -11.65 -26.46 -55.43
C PHE A 65 -10.57 -26.28 -54.34
N THR A 66 -10.35 -27.28 -53.47
CA THR A 66 -9.29 -27.28 -52.45
C THR A 66 -7.90 -27.41 -53.09
N ASP A 67 -7.01 -26.46 -52.80
CA ASP A 67 -5.68 -26.26 -53.41
C ASP A 67 -4.51 -26.48 -52.44
N VAL A 68 -4.79 -26.91 -51.21
CA VAL A 68 -3.80 -27.40 -50.24
C VAL A 68 -4.41 -28.46 -49.32
N ILE A 69 -3.60 -29.41 -48.88
CA ILE A 69 -3.89 -30.38 -47.83
C ILE A 69 -2.94 -30.10 -46.67
N ILE A 70 -3.46 -29.81 -45.50
CA ILE A 70 -2.65 -29.68 -44.29
C ILE A 70 -2.61 -31.04 -43.59
N CYS A 71 -1.43 -31.55 -43.28
CA CYS A 71 -1.24 -32.77 -42.51
C CYS A 71 -0.86 -32.43 -41.06
N VAL A 72 -1.61 -32.98 -40.09
CA VAL A 72 -1.35 -32.83 -38.66
C VAL A 72 -1.54 -34.20 -38.00
N GLU A 73 -0.51 -34.72 -37.33
CA GLU A 73 -0.50 -36.05 -36.70
C GLU A 73 -0.96 -37.20 -37.62
N GLY A 74 -0.67 -37.09 -38.92
CA GLY A 74 -1.10 -38.07 -39.93
C GLY A 74 -2.57 -37.96 -40.38
N ARG A 75 -3.34 -36.97 -39.90
CA ARG A 75 -4.67 -36.63 -40.44
C ARG A 75 -4.55 -35.57 -41.55
N GLU A 76 -5.23 -35.83 -42.67
CA GLU A 76 -5.27 -34.93 -43.83
C GLU A 76 -6.48 -33.98 -43.80
N PHE A 77 -6.22 -32.67 -43.85
CA PHE A 77 -7.23 -31.62 -43.89
C PHE A 77 -7.17 -30.87 -45.23
N PRO A 78 -8.01 -31.23 -46.23
CA PRO A 78 -8.11 -30.47 -47.47
C PRO A 78 -8.71 -29.08 -47.19
N CYS A 79 -8.09 -28.03 -47.74
CA CYS A 79 -8.38 -26.63 -47.43
C CYS A 79 -8.23 -25.74 -48.68
N HIS A 80 -8.56 -24.44 -48.53
CA HIS A 80 -8.36 -23.41 -49.54
C HIS A 80 -7.32 -22.37 -49.07
N ARG A 81 -6.19 -22.25 -49.77
CA ARG A 81 -5.07 -21.32 -49.47
C ARG A 81 -5.55 -19.88 -49.35
N ALA A 82 -6.48 -19.47 -50.20
CA ALA A 82 -7.06 -18.12 -50.19
C ALA A 82 -7.80 -17.80 -48.89
N VAL A 83 -8.60 -18.74 -48.36
CA VAL A 83 -9.37 -18.54 -47.11
C VAL A 83 -8.45 -18.56 -45.89
N LEU A 84 -7.49 -19.49 -45.86
CA LEU A 84 -6.45 -19.53 -44.81
C LEU A 84 -5.62 -18.24 -44.78
N SER A 85 -5.20 -17.72 -45.95
CA SER A 85 -4.43 -16.47 -46.07
C SER A 85 -5.24 -15.20 -45.76
N ALA A 86 -6.57 -15.27 -45.88
CA ALA A 86 -7.46 -14.17 -45.49
C ALA A 86 -7.67 -14.12 -43.97
N CYS A 87 -7.75 -15.29 -43.31
CA CYS A 87 -8.01 -15.39 -41.88
C CYS A 87 -6.74 -15.30 -41.01
N SER A 88 -5.59 -15.79 -41.50
CA SER A 88 -4.34 -15.90 -40.74
C SER A 88 -3.16 -15.25 -41.44
N SER A 89 -2.44 -14.37 -40.73
CA SER A 89 -1.18 -13.79 -41.18
C SER A 89 -0.04 -14.80 -41.27
N TYR A 90 -0.08 -15.89 -40.48
CA TYR A 90 0.87 -17.00 -40.59
C TYR A 90 0.73 -17.71 -41.94
N PHE A 91 -0.48 -18.18 -42.29
CA PHE A 91 -0.70 -18.85 -43.57
C PHE A 91 -0.49 -17.90 -44.77
N ARG A 92 -0.83 -16.62 -44.63
CA ARG A 92 -0.49 -15.60 -45.64
C ARG A 92 1.02 -15.45 -45.83
N ALA A 93 1.81 -15.46 -44.76
CA ALA A 93 3.27 -15.40 -44.84
C ALA A 93 3.90 -16.71 -45.36
N MET A 94 3.26 -17.86 -45.14
CA MET A 94 3.66 -19.15 -45.70
C MET A 94 3.42 -19.21 -47.21
N PHE A 95 2.23 -18.82 -47.68
CA PHE A 95 1.83 -18.99 -49.09
C PHE A 95 2.19 -17.81 -50.02
N CYS A 96 2.37 -16.58 -49.51
CA CYS A 96 2.71 -15.41 -50.35
C CYS A 96 4.22 -15.13 -50.47
N ASN A 97 5.07 -15.78 -49.68
CA ASN A 97 6.53 -15.72 -49.82
C ASN A 97 7.03 -16.95 -50.59
N ASP A 98 8.19 -16.83 -51.25
CA ASP A 98 8.78 -17.84 -52.16
C ASP A 98 9.37 -19.10 -51.45
N HIS A 99 8.74 -19.56 -50.37
CA HIS A 99 9.09 -20.80 -49.65
C HIS A 99 8.62 -22.06 -50.42
N ARG A 100 9.06 -23.26 -50.03
CA ARG A 100 8.68 -24.53 -50.72
C ARG A 100 7.19 -24.82 -50.62
N GLU A 101 6.66 -24.57 -49.44
CA GLU A 101 5.26 -24.67 -49.01
C GLU A 101 4.33 -23.81 -49.91
N SER A 102 4.86 -22.78 -50.58
CA SER A 102 4.10 -22.03 -51.59
C SER A 102 3.77 -22.85 -52.85
N ARG A 103 4.51 -23.93 -53.12
CA ARG A 103 4.40 -24.76 -54.34
C ARG A 103 3.99 -26.22 -54.08
N GLU A 104 4.09 -26.69 -52.84
CA GLU A 104 3.72 -28.05 -52.45
C GLU A 104 2.22 -28.15 -52.10
N MET A 105 1.56 -29.23 -52.54
CA MET A 105 0.12 -29.43 -52.31
C MET A 105 -0.18 -29.97 -50.91
N LEU A 106 0.76 -30.67 -50.29
CA LEU A 106 0.67 -31.16 -48.92
C LEU A 106 1.64 -30.38 -48.04
N VAL A 107 1.16 -29.85 -46.91
CA VAL A 107 1.94 -29.09 -45.93
C VAL A 107 1.80 -29.76 -44.57
N GLU A 108 2.90 -30.28 -44.03
CA GLU A 108 2.93 -30.92 -42.72
C GLU A 108 3.21 -29.90 -41.61
N ILE A 109 2.34 -29.84 -40.60
CA ILE A 109 2.49 -28.93 -39.45
C ILE A 109 2.67 -29.77 -38.18
N ASN A 110 3.87 -29.65 -37.60
CA ASN A 110 4.29 -30.40 -36.42
C ASN A 110 4.02 -29.60 -35.13
N GLY A 111 3.68 -30.30 -34.04
CA GLY A 111 3.47 -29.69 -32.71
C GLY A 111 2.07 -29.11 -32.46
N ILE A 112 1.04 -29.60 -33.17
CA ILE A 112 -0.37 -29.24 -32.96
C ILE A 112 -1.18 -30.55 -32.87
N LEU A 113 -2.19 -30.61 -31.99
CA LEU A 113 -3.14 -31.72 -31.95
C LEU A 113 -4.12 -31.67 -33.13
N ALA A 114 -4.45 -32.81 -33.73
CA ALA A 114 -5.35 -32.86 -34.88
C ALA A 114 -6.77 -32.33 -34.56
N GLU A 115 -7.27 -32.48 -33.33
CA GLU A 115 -8.51 -31.87 -32.84
C GLU A 115 -8.45 -30.34 -32.83
N ALA A 116 -7.30 -29.76 -32.44
CA ALA A 116 -7.10 -28.32 -32.42
C ALA A 116 -7.15 -27.73 -33.84
N MET A 117 -6.57 -28.45 -34.81
CA MET A 117 -6.60 -28.07 -36.22
C MET A 117 -8.01 -28.07 -36.80
N ASP A 118 -8.86 -29.06 -36.47
CA ASP A 118 -10.24 -29.06 -36.97
C ASP A 118 -11.12 -27.97 -36.32
N CYS A 119 -10.94 -27.71 -35.01
CA CYS A 119 -11.58 -26.55 -34.37
C CYS A 119 -11.14 -25.21 -34.99
N PHE A 120 -9.85 -25.08 -35.35
CA PHE A 120 -9.35 -23.92 -36.09
C PHE A 120 -9.97 -23.81 -37.48
N LEU A 121 -10.07 -24.90 -38.25
CA LEU A 121 -10.69 -24.88 -39.58
C LEU A 121 -12.19 -24.60 -39.51
N GLN A 122 -12.91 -25.16 -38.53
CA GLN A 122 -14.30 -24.82 -38.27
C GLN A 122 -14.47 -23.32 -37.98
N TYR A 123 -13.56 -22.71 -37.20
CA TYR A 123 -13.56 -21.26 -36.98
C TYR A 123 -13.30 -20.48 -38.28
N VAL A 124 -12.29 -20.86 -39.07
CA VAL A 124 -11.93 -20.20 -40.34
C VAL A 124 -13.09 -20.19 -41.35
N TYR A 125 -13.86 -21.28 -41.44
CA TYR A 125 -14.95 -21.43 -42.42
C TYR A 125 -16.34 -21.05 -41.90
N THR A 126 -16.59 -21.01 -40.59
CA THR A 126 -17.93 -20.71 -40.02
C THR A 126 -17.98 -19.47 -39.13
N GLY A 127 -16.83 -18.89 -38.76
CA GLY A 127 -16.69 -17.82 -37.77
C GLY A 127 -17.02 -18.24 -36.34
N LYS A 128 -17.28 -19.53 -36.09
CA LYS A 128 -17.82 -20.07 -34.83
C LYS A 128 -16.94 -21.21 -34.33
N VAL A 129 -16.76 -21.28 -33.01
CA VAL A 129 -15.99 -22.32 -32.32
C VAL A 129 -16.59 -22.53 -30.93
N LYS A 130 -16.44 -23.74 -30.38
CA LYS A 130 -16.86 -24.07 -29.01
C LYS A 130 -15.62 -24.20 -28.11
N ILE A 131 -15.46 -23.28 -27.16
CA ILE A 131 -14.38 -23.32 -26.17
C ILE A 131 -14.85 -24.16 -24.96
N THR A 132 -13.97 -24.99 -24.42
CA THR A 132 -14.18 -25.83 -23.23
C THR A 132 -12.92 -25.85 -22.36
N THR A 133 -13.03 -26.27 -21.11
CA THR A 133 -11.88 -26.43 -20.19
C THR A 133 -10.82 -27.39 -20.73
N GLU A 134 -11.22 -28.46 -21.42
CA GLU A 134 -10.32 -29.42 -22.04
C GLU A 134 -9.62 -28.89 -23.31
N ASN A 135 -10.24 -27.96 -24.06
CA ASN A 135 -9.71 -27.50 -25.34
C ASN A 135 -9.03 -26.14 -25.32
N VAL A 136 -9.28 -25.30 -24.30
CA VAL A 136 -8.80 -23.91 -24.28
C VAL A 136 -7.27 -23.78 -24.34
N GLN A 137 -6.52 -24.72 -23.78
CA GLN A 137 -5.05 -24.70 -23.81
C GLN A 137 -4.52 -24.86 -25.24
N TYR A 138 -4.77 -26.01 -25.89
CA TYR A 138 -4.27 -26.26 -27.25
C TYR A 138 -4.93 -25.35 -28.31
N LEU A 139 -6.19 -24.92 -28.11
CA LEU A 139 -6.85 -23.96 -28.99
C LEU A 139 -6.21 -22.58 -28.88
N PHE A 140 -5.81 -22.15 -27.68
CA PHE A 140 -5.05 -20.92 -27.47
C PHE A 140 -3.67 -21.00 -28.13
N GLU A 141 -2.91 -22.07 -27.90
CA GLU A 141 -1.58 -22.27 -28.52
C GLU A 141 -1.67 -22.22 -30.05
N THR A 142 -2.62 -22.94 -30.63
CA THR A 142 -2.93 -22.95 -32.07
C THR A 142 -3.30 -21.55 -32.57
N SER A 143 -4.12 -20.80 -31.83
CA SER A 143 -4.51 -19.43 -32.18
C SER A 143 -3.34 -18.44 -32.13
N SER A 144 -2.39 -18.65 -31.22
CA SER A 144 -1.18 -17.84 -31.06
C SER A 144 -0.19 -18.11 -32.21
N LEU A 145 0.06 -19.39 -32.50
CA LEU A 145 0.92 -19.82 -33.61
C LEU A 145 0.40 -19.33 -34.97
N PHE A 146 -0.90 -19.49 -35.23
CA PHE A 146 -1.55 -19.01 -36.45
C PHE A 146 -1.95 -17.52 -36.39
N GLN A 147 -1.57 -16.80 -35.33
CA GLN A 147 -1.72 -15.35 -35.16
C GLN A 147 -3.16 -14.80 -35.22
N ILE A 148 -4.17 -15.62 -34.88
CA ILE A 148 -5.57 -15.16 -34.80
C ILE A 148 -5.84 -14.57 -33.43
N SER A 149 -5.64 -13.24 -33.31
CA SER A 149 -5.87 -12.48 -32.09
C SER A 149 -7.30 -12.64 -31.53
N VAL A 150 -8.33 -12.62 -32.39
CA VAL A 150 -9.74 -12.73 -31.96
C VAL A 150 -10.01 -14.03 -31.21
N LEU A 151 -9.45 -15.15 -31.69
CA LEU A 151 -9.60 -16.46 -31.07
C LEU A 151 -8.78 -16.57 -29.78
N ARG A 152 -7.54 -16.07 -29.80
CA ARG A 152 -6.65 -15.97 -28.63
C ARG A 152 -7.30 -15.18 -27.49
N ASP A 153 -7.86 -14.03 -27.81
CA ASP A 153 -8.46 -13.11 -26.84
C ASP A 153 -9.80 -13.64 -26.30
N ALA A 154 -10.55 -14.40 -27.11
CA ALA A 154 -11.72 -15.17 -26.66
C ALA A 154 -11.34 -16.32 -25.72
N CYS A 155 -10.28 -17.06 -26.01
CA CYS A 155 -9.75 -18.12 -25.12
C CYS A 155 -9.26 -17.52 -23.78
N ALA A 156 -8.55 -16.39 -23.82
CA ALA A 156 -8.15 -15.67 -22.61
C ALA A 156 -9.37 -15.22 -21.78
N LYS A 157 -10.42 -14.69 -22.41
CA LYS A 157 -11.67 -14.31 -21.73
C LYS A 157 -12.38 -15.52 -21.10
N PHE A 158 -12.39 -16.68 -21.77
CA PHE A 158 -12.95 -17.91 -21.18
C PHE A 158 -12.19 -18.34 -19.92
N LEU A 159 -10.86 -18.20 -19.90
CA LEU A 159 -10.05 -18.44 -18.69
C LEU A 159 -10.35 -17.42 -17.58
N GLU A 160 -10.58 -16.14 -17.89
CA GLU A 160 -11.01 -15.14 -16.89
C GLU A 160 -12.38 -15.47 -16.29
N GLU A 161 -13.30 -16.04 -17.07
CA GLU A 161 -14.66 -16.41 -16.63
C GLU A 161 -14.71 -17.77 -15.89
N GLN A 162 -13.58 -18.47 -15.74
CA GLN A 162 -13.47 -19.78 -15.09
C GLN A 162 -12.39 -19.82 -13.98
N LEU A 163 -12.03 -18.66 -13.42
CA LEU A 163 -11.09 -18.56 -12.29
C LEU A 163 -11.70 -19.16 -11.01
N ASP A 164 -10.98 -20.11 -10.41
CA ASP A 164 -11.36 -20.85 -9.20
C ASP A 164 -10.11 -21.05 -8.30
N PRO A 165 -10.23 -21.12 -6.96
CA PRO A 165 -9.07 -21.34 -6.07
C PRO A 165 -8.26 -22.61 -6.39
N CYS A 166 -8.87 -23.62 -7.03
CA CYS A 166 -8.20 -24.85 -7.45
C CYS A 166 -7.29 -24.68 -8.68
N ASN A 167 -7.52 -23.65 -9.52
CA ASN A 167 -6.91 -23.53 -10.86
C ASN A 167 -6.16 -22.21 -11.11
N CYS A 168 -6.26 -21.24 -10.21
CA CYS A 168 -5.80 -19.88 -10.47
C CYS A 168 -4.27 -19.79 -10.65
N LEU A 169 -3.50 -20.70 -10.03
CA LEU A 169 -2.04 -20.74 -10.15
C LEU A 169 -1.62 -21.38 -11.48
N GLY A 170 -2.29 -22.46 -11.90
CA GLY A 170 -2.14 -23.05 -13.24
C GLY A 170 -2.46 -22.06 -14.36
N ILE A 171 -3.58 -21.34 -14.26
CA ILE A 171 -3.96 -20.29 -15.23
C ILE A 171 -2.98 -19.11 -15.19
N GLN A 172 -2.44 -18.73 -14.01
CA GLN A 172 -1.41 -17.68 -13.93
C GLN A 172 -0.10 -18.10 -14.60
N ARG A 173 0.35 -19.35 -14.41
CA ARG A 173 1.55 -19.91 -15.05
C ARG A 173 1.40 -19.99 -16.56
N PHE A 174 0.24 -20.44 -17.05
CA PHE A 174 -0.13 -20.39 -18.46
C PHE A 174 -0.12 -18.95 -19.01
N ALA A 175 -0.66 -17.99 -18.24
CA ALA A 175 -0.67 -16.59 -18.63
C ALA A 175 0.75 -15.98 -18.72
N ASP A 176 1.68 -16.36 -17.84
CA ASP A 176 3.07 -15.88 -17.91
C ASP A 176 3.83 -16.51 -19.09
N ALA A 177 3.72 -17.84 -19.25
CA ALA A 177 4.34 -18.58 -20.36
C ALA A 177 3.93 -18.04 -21.75
N HIS A 178 2.69 -17.56 -21.88
CA HIS A 178 2.17 -16.92 -23.10
C HIS A 178 2.16 -15.39 -23.06
N SER A 179 2.79 -14.75 -22.07
CA SER A 179 2.90 -13.28 -21.91
C SER A 179 1.56 -12.51 -21.87
N LEU A 180 0.48 -13.15 -21.42
CA LEU A 180 -0.86 -12.59 -21.23
C LEU A 180 -0.94 -11.72 -19.95
N LYS A 181 -0.25 -10.58 -19.96
CA LYS A 181 -0.10 -9.68 -18.79
C LYS A 181 -1.43 -9.26 -18.13
N THR A 182 -2.51 -9.12 -18.90
CA THR A 182 -3.85 -8.79 -18.38
C THR A 182 -4.48 -9.94 -17.60
N LEU A 183 -4.42 -11.16 -18.14
CA LEU A 183 -4.89 -12.37 -17.46
C LEU A 183 -4.04 -12.65 -16.23
N PHE A 184 -2.70 -12.63 -16.36
CA PHE A 184 -1.77 -12.79 -15.25
C PHE A 184 -2.06 -11.86 -14.07
N THR A 185 -2.30 -10.57 -14.34
CA THR A 185 -2.64 -9.59 -13.29
C THR A 185 -3.97 -9.90 -12.62
N LYS A 186 -4.97 -10.39 -13.36
CA LYS A 186 -6.26 -10.82 -12.79
C LYS A 186 -6.13 -12.09 -11.94
N CYS A 187 -5.43 -13.11 -12.44
CA CYS A 187 -5.15 -14.34 -11.69
C CYS A 187 -4.38 -14.04 -10.39
N ARG A 188 -3.36 -13.18 -10.45
CA ARG A 188 -2.60 -12.74 -9.28
C ARG A 188 -3.49 -12.02 -8.26
N ASN A 189 -4.33 -11.08 -8.71
CA ASN A 189 -5.22 -10.35 -7.82
C ASN A 189 -6.29 -11.27 -7.20
N PHE A 190 -6.79 -12.25 -7.95
CA PHE A 190 -7.71 -13.27 -7.44
C PHE A 190 -7.02 -14.18 -6.41
N ALA A 191 -5.84 -14.72 -6.71
CA ALA A 191 -5.06 -15.55 -5.79
C ALA A 191 -4.61 -14.80 -4.52
N LEU A 192 -4.41 -13.48 -4.60
CA LEU A 192 -4.21 -12.62 -3.42
C LEU A 192 -5.51 -12.42 -2.62
N GLN A 193 -6.69 -12.49 -3.25
CA GLN A 193 -8.01 -12.34 -2.60
C GLN A 193 -8.53 -13.63 -1.96
N THR A 194 -8.25 -14.80 -2.55
CA THR A 194 -8.71 -16.13 -2.10
C THR A 194 -7.57 -16.98 -1.51
N PHE A 195 -6.48 -16.35 -1.05
CA PHE A 195 -5.25 -17.03 -0.61
C PHE A 195 -5.48 -18.12 0.45
N GLU A 196 -6.44 -17.91 1.35
CA GLU A 196 -6.79 -18.87 2.41
C GLU A 196 -7.22 -20.23 1.81
N ASP A 197 -8.06 -20.22 0.77
CA ASP A 197 -8.46 -21.40 0.01
C ASP A 197 -7.33 -21.94 -0.88
N VAL A 198 -6.70 -21.05 -1.68
CA VAL A 198 -5.62 -21.40 -2.63
C VAL A 198 -4.49 -22.17 -1.94
N SER A 199 -4.13 -21.80 -0.70
CA SER A 199 -3.08 -22.45 0.09
C SER A 199 -3.32 -23.93 0.41
N GLN A 200 -4.58 -24.41 0.32
CA GLN A 200 -4.95 -25.79 0.60
C GLN A 200 -4.75 -26.71 -0.61
N HIS A 201 -4.80 -26.20 -1.85
CA HIS A 201 -4.73 -27.01 -3.06
C HIS A 201 -3.31 -27.50 -3.38
N GLU A 202 -3.17 -28.54 -4.22
CA GLU A 202 -1.85 -29.10 -4.54
C GLU A 202 -1.02 -28.19 -5.48
N GLU A 203 -1.64 -27.39 -6.37
CA GLU A 203 -0.91 -26.43 -7.22
C GLU A 203 -0.02 -25.47 -6.38
N PHE A 204 -0.47 -25.10 -5.18
CA PHE A 204 0.28 -24.25 -4.26
C PHE A 204 1.58 -24.92 -3.77
N LEU A 205 1.58 -26.25 -3.61
CA LEU A 205 2.77 -27.01 -3.18
C LEU A 205 3.85 -27.05 -4.27
N GLU A 206 3.45 -26.89 -5.52
CA GLU A 206 4.32 -26.86 -6.70
C GLU A 206 4.91 -25.49 -7.01
N LEU A 207 4.56 -24.44 -6.24
CA LEU A 207 5.15 -23.11 -6.39
C LEU A 207 6.67 -23.15 -6.18
N GLY A 208 7.39 -22.40 -7.02
CA GLY A 208 8.80 -22.08 -6.85
C GLY A 208 9.02 -21.15 -5.66
N LYS A 209 10.24 -21.13 -5.12
CA LYS A 209 10.54 -20.33 -3.91
C LYS A 209 10.28 -18.84 -4.14
N ASP A 210 10.63 -18.33 -5.32
CA ASP A 210 10.57 -16.90 -5.63
C ASP A 210 9.13 -16.47 -6.00
N GLU A 211 8.33 -17.36 -6.62
CA GLU A 211 6.87 -17.18 -6.78
C GLU A 211 6.20 -17.05 -5.40
N LEU A 212 6.53 -17.95 -4.46
CA LEU A 212 5.96 -17.99 -3.13
C LEU A 212 6.33 -16.75 -2.28
N ILE A 213 7.58 -16.28 -2.36
CA ILE A 213 8.05 -15.06 -1.69
C ILE A 213 7.28 -13.83 -2.19
N ASP A 214 7.00 -13.72 -3.49
CA ASP A 214 6.27 -12.59 -4.08
C ASP A 214 4.82 -12.49 -3.57
N TYR A 215 4.13 -13.62 -3.33
CA TYR A 215 2.83 -13.63 -2.63
C TYR A 215 2.97 -13.23 -1.14
N ILE A 216 3.86 -13.87 -0.39
CA ILE A 216 3.98 -13.67 1.07
C ILE A 216 4.45 -12.24 1.41
N CYS A 217 5.29 -11.63 0.57
CA CYS A 217 5.78 -10.27 0.80
C CYS A 217 4.70 -9.19 0.54
N SER A 218 3.59 -9.52 -0.13
CA SER A 218 2.55 -8.55 -0.49
C SER A 218 1.75 -8.01 0.70
N ASP A 219 1.66 -6.68 0.83
CA ASP A 219 0.74 -5.99 1.75
C ASP A 219 -0.74 -6.11 1.33
N GLU A 220 -1.00 -6.53 0.09
CA GLU A 220 -2.36 -6.64 -0.50
C GLU A 220 -2.96 -8.04 -0.35
N LEU A 221 -2.19 -9.00 0.18
CA LEU A 221 -2.61 -10.36 0.49
C LEU A 221 -3.83 -10.37 1.44
N VAL A 222 -4.93 -11.00 1.02
CA VAL A 222 -6.18 -11.07 1.78
C VAL A 222 -6.21 -12.31 2.66
N ILE A 223 -6.19 -12.09 3.97
CA ILE A 223 -6.20 -13.13 4.99
C ILE A 223 -7.05 -12.70 6.20
N SER A 224 -7.68 -13.66 6.85
CA SER A 224 -8.32 -13.48 8.15
C SER A 224 -7.29 -13.24 9.27
N LYS A 225 -6.15 -13.96 9.22
CA LYS A 225 -5.05 -13.90 10.18
C LYS A 225 -3.71 -14.25 9.54
N GLU A 226 -2.61 -13.75 10.09
CA GLU A 226 -1.24 -14.16 9.70
C GLU A 226 -0.95 -15.65 10.00
N GLU A 227 -1.71 -16.28 10.90
CA GLU A 227 -1.66 -17.72 11.20
C GLU A 227 -1.79 -18.56 9.91
N MET A 228 -2.69 -18.17 9.00
CA MET A 228 -2.91 -18.87 7.73
C MET A 228 -1.69 -18.79 6.79
N VAL A 229 -0.92 -17.69 6.83
CA VAL A 229 0.30 -17.51 6.03
C VAL A 229 1.43 -18.39 6.58
N PHE A 230 1.55 -18.48 7.90
CA PHE A 230 2.49 -19.39 8.54
C PHE A 230 2.18 -20.86 8.19
N GLU A 231 0.92 -21.27 8.30
CA GLU A 231 0.49 -22.64 7.97
C GLU A 231 0.70 -22.97 6.49
N ALA A 232 0.40 -22.05 5.56
CA ALA A 232 0.70 -22.20 4.14
C ALA A 232 2.20 -22.39 3.87
N VAL A 233 3.06 -21.56 4.47
CA VAL A 233 4.53 -21.68 4.35
C VAL A 233 5.03 -23.02 4.87
N MET A 234 4.60 -23.43 6.06
CA MET A 234 5.02 -24.70 6.65
C MET A 234 4.52 -25.88 5.82
N ARG A 235 3.26 -25.86 5.34
CA ARG A 235 2.69 -26.86 4.42
C ARG A 235 3.52 -27.00 3.13
N TRP A 236 3.99 -25.90 2.55
CA TRP A 236 4.89 -25.91 1.39
C TRP A 236 6.27 -26.51 1.74
N VAL A 237 6.89 -26.13 2.86
CA VAL A 237 8.19 -26.67 3.29
C VAL A 237 8.10 -28.18 3.57
N TYR A 238 7.04 -28.63 4.25
CA TYR A 238 6.84 -30.04 4.61
C TYR A 238 6.69 -30.98 3.41
N ARG A 239 6.27 -30.50 2.22
CA ARG A 239 6.20 -31.33 0.99
C ARG A 239 7.58 -31.80 0.50
N ALA A 240 8.67 -31.09 0.80
CA ALA A 240 10.03 -31.45 0.37
C ALA A 240 11.10 -30.94 1.35
N VAL A 241 11.03 -31.42 2.61
CA VAL A 241 11.83 -30.93 3.75
C VAL A 241 13.33 -30.79 3.45
N GLU A 242 13.95 -31.81 2.84
CA GLU A 242 15.40 -31.83 2.59
C GLU A 242 15.87 -30.69 1.69
N LEU A 243 15.09 -30.35 0.66
CA LEU A 243 15.39 -29.28 -0.30
C LEU A 243 14.91 -27.90 0.17
N ARG A 244 13.78 -27.87 0.93
CA ARG A 244 13.12 -26.61 1.32
C ARG A 244 13.59 -26.06 2.67
N ARG A 245 14.20 -26.87 3.54
CA ARG A 245 14.71 -26.43 4.87
C ARG A 245 15.70 -25.25 4.81
N PRO A 246 16.69 -25.17 3.90
CA PRO A 246 17.56 -23.99 3.82
C PRO A 246 16.82 -22.69 3.49
N VAL A 247 15.71 -22.80 2.75
CA VAL A 247 14.88 -21.67 2.29
C VAL A 247 13.86 -21.24 3.36
N LEU A 248 13.63 -22.05 4.39
CA LEU A 248 12.73 -21.74 5.51
C LEU A 248 13.08 -20.41 6.18
N HIS A 249 14.38 -20.12 6.34
CA HIS A 249 14.84 -18.83 6.86
C HIS A 249 14.35 -17.66 6.00
N GLU A 250 14.60 -17.70 4.69
CA GLU A 250 14.21 -16.64 3.73
C GLU A 250 12.69 -16.40 3.81
N LEU A 251 11.90 -17.47 3.69
CA LEU A 251 10.43 -17.43 3.74
C LEU A 251 9.91 -16.82 5.06
N LEU A 252 10.43 -17.25 6.20
CA LEU A 252 10.02 -16.72 7.51
C LEU A 252 10.40 -15.26 7.73
N THR A 253 11.33 -14.67 6.95
CA THR A 253 11.58 -13.21 7.04
C THR A 253 10.39 -12.38 6.52
N HIS A 254 9.57 -12.93 5.63
CA HIS A 254 8.39 -12.27 5.04
C HIS A 254 7.08 -12.59 5.79
N VAL A 255 7.06 -13.63 6.62
CA VAL A 255 5.92 -13.92 7.52
C VAL A 255 5.97 -12.98 8.73
N ARG A 256 4.82 -12.39 9.09
CA ARG A 256 4.72 -11.39 10.16
C ARG A 256 4.55 -12.07 11.52
N LEU A 257 5.53 -12.88 11.91
CA LEU A 257 5.56 -13.63 13.18
C LEU A 257 5.18 -12.81 14.44
N PRO A 258 5.51 -11.50 14.56
CA PRO A 258 5.04 -10.66 15.68
C PRO A 258 3.52 -10.44 15.77
N LEU A 259 2.76 -10.81 14.73
CA LEU A 259 1.30 -10.60 14.64
C LEU A 259 0.49 -11.90 14.79
N LEU A 260 1.16 -13.02 15.05
CA LEU A 260 0.51 -14.28 15.42
C LEU A 260 -0.07 -14.17 16.83
N HIS A 261 -1.13 -14.92 17.15
CA HIS A 261 -1.66 -14.91 18.50
C HIS A 261 -0.61 -15.48 19.49
N PRO A 262 -0.32 -14.85 20.64
CA PRO A 262 0.78 -15.27 21.51
C PRO A 262 0.72 -16.74 21.95
N ASN A 263 -0.48 -17.29 22.18
CA ASN A 263 -0.62 -18.71 22.51
C ASN A 263 -0.24 -19.62 21.32
N TYR A 264 -0.63 -19.27 20.10
CA TYR A 264 -0.32 -20.02 18.88
C TYR A 264 1.20 -19.99 18.61
N PHE A 265 1.81 -18.82 18.77
CA PHE A 265 3.25 -18.66 18.62
C PHE A 265 4.03 -19.60 19.57
N VAL A 266 3.68 -19.63 20.86
CA VAL A 266 4.37 -20.49 21.85
C VAL A 266 4.02 -21.97 21.68
N GLN A 267 2.80 -22.33 21.29
CA GLN A 267 2.36 -23.74 21.21
C GLN A 267 2.71 -24.42 19.87
N THR A 268 2.74 -23.66 18.77
CA THR A 268 2.98 -24.19 17.42
C THR A 268 4.37 -23.79 16.92
N VAL A 269 4.66 -22.49 16.83
CA VAL A 269 5.86 -21.97 16.15
C VAL A 269 7.15 -22.27 16.92
N GLU A 270 7.14 -22.12 18.25
CA GLU A 270 8.32 -22.43 19.08
C GLU A 270 8.55 -23.94 19.29
N VAL A 271 7.55 -24.79 19.04
CA VAL A 271 7.61 -26.25 19.23
C VAL A 271 8.00 -26.98 17.94
N ASP A 272 7.85 -26.36 16.78
CA ASP A 272 8.16 -26.96 15.48
C ASP A 272 9.65 -27.36 15.35
N GLN A 273 9.88 -28.62 15.00
CA GLN A 273 11.22 -29.20 14.95
C GLN A 273 12.07 -28.64 13.79
N LEU A 274 11.50 -28.21 12.68
CA LEU A 274 12.27 -27.61 11.58
C LEU A 274 12.79 -26.22 11.99
N ILE A 275 11.97 -25.46 12.72
CA ILE A 275 12.35 -24.14 13.25
C ILE A 275 13.38 -24.28 14.37
N GLN A 276 13.19 -25.19 15.33
CA GLN A 276 14.18 -25.46 16.40
C GLN A 276 15.54 -25.93 15.85
N ASN A 277 15.56 -26.68 14.75
CA ASN A 277 16.79 -27.17 14.12
C ASN A 277 17.44 -26.17 13.14
N SER A 278 16.99 -24.91 13.07
CA SER A 278 17.48 -23.92 12.10
C SER A 278 17.86 -22.60 12.82
N PRO A 279 19.12 -22.41 13.24
CA PRO A 279 19.51 -21.33 14.15
C PRO A 279 19.32 -19.91 13.58
N GLU A 280 19.27 -19.77 12.26
CA GLU A 280 18.99 -18.54 11.53
C GLU A 280 17.61 -17.98 11.88
N CYS A 281 16.65 -18.85 12.22
CA CYS A 281 15.28 -18.47 12.58
C CYS A 281 15.17 -17.87 13.99
N TYR A 282 16.14 -18.11 14.89
CA TYR A 282 16.06 -17.62 16.28
C TYR A 282 15.98 -16.10 16.38
N GLN A 283 16.63 -15.35 15.48
CA GLN A 283 16.56 -13.88 15.47
C GLN A 283 15.12 -13.38 15.24
N LEU A 284 14.37 -14.05 14.35
CA LEU A 284 12.98 -13.74 14.04
C LEU A 284 12.04 -14.08 15.21
N LEU A 285 12.28 -15.22 15.88
CA LEU A 285 11.54 -15.59 17.08
C LEU A 285 11.81 -14.61 18.24
N HIS A 286 13.06 -14.15 18.42
CA HIS A 286 13.40 -13.15 19.43
C HIS A 286 12.79 -11.77 19.14
N GLU A 287 12.60 -11.38 17.88
CA GLU A 287 11.83 -10.18 17.50
C GLU A 287 10.36 -10.32 17.92
N ALA A 288 9.69 -11.41 17.53
CA ALA A 288 8.29 -11.68 17.86
C ALA A 288 8.05 -11.74 19.38
N ARG A 289 8.90 -12.47 20.13
CA ARG A 289 8.89 -12.49 21.61
C ARG A 289 8.94 -11.09 22.21
N ARG A 290 9.83 -10.21 21.71
CA ARG A 290 9.96 -8.84 22.20
C ARG A 290 8.73 -8.00 21.89
N TYR A 291 8.14 -8.14 20.71
CA TYR A 291 6.90 -7.45 20.36
C TYR A 291 5.71 -7.93 21.19
N HIS A 292 5.56 -9.23 21.46
CA HIS A 292 4.48 -9.72 22.34
C HIS A 292 4.55 -9.16 23.77
N ILE A 293 5.75 -8.81 24.26
CA ILE A 293 5.95 -8.22 25.59
C ILE A 293 5.78 -6.69 25.56
N LEU A 294 6.42 -6.01 24.61
CA LEU A 294 6.56 -4.55 24.56
C LEU A 294 5.47 -3.85 23.70
N GLY A 295 4.89 -4.58 22.74
CA GLY A 295 4.03 -4.03 21.69
C GLY A 295 4.77 -3.01 20.83
N ASN A 296 4.06 -1.92 20.52
CA ASN A 296 4.39 -0.90 19.52
C ASN A 296 5.68 -0.07 19.82
N GLU A 297 6.43 -0.39 20.88
CA GLU A 297 7.84 0.06 21.02
C GLU A 297 8.76 -0.53 19.94
N MET A 298 8.44 -1.73 19.43
CA MET A 298 9.23 -2.40 18.40
C MET A 298 8.62 -2.18 17.02
N MET A 299 9.16 -1.22 16.27
CA MET A 299 8.72 -0.91 14.89
C MET A 299 9.64 -1.56 13.86
N SER A 300 9.12 -2.53 13.12
CA SER A 300 9.74 -3.14 11.94
C SER A 300 8.71 -3.27 10.80
N PRO A 301 9.09 -3.69 9.58
CA PRO A 301 8.11 -4.04 8.55
C PRO A 301 7.20 -5.23 8.98
N ARG A 302 7.72 -6.14 9.81
CA ARG A 302 6.98 -7.32 10.31
C ARG A 302 5.97 -7.00 11.42
N THR A 303 6.08 -5.86 12.10
CA THR A 303 5.12 -5.47 13.15
C THR A 303 3.90 -4.68 12.65
N ARG A 304 3.72 -4.58 11.32
CA ARG A 304 2.57 -3.88 10.71
C ARG A 304 1.54 -4.85 10.12
N PRO A 305 0.25 -4.77 10.51
CA PRO A 305 -0.79 -5.65 10.00
C PRO A 305 -0.99 -5.50 8.48
N ARG A 306 -1.40 -6.60 7.83
CA ARG A 306 -1.87 -6.55 6.43
C ARG A 306 -3.23 -5.86 6.37
N ARG A 307 -3.46 -5.06 5.33
CA ARG A 307 -4.66 -4.23 5.15
C ARG A 307 -5.97 -5.02 5.27
N SER A 308 -5.92 -6.29 4.86
CA SER A 308 -7.01 -7.26 4.82
C SER A 308 -7.48 -7.76 6.19
N THR A 309 -6.61 -7.80 7.20
CA THR A 309 -6.93 -8.24 8.57
C THR A 309 -7.92 -7.31 9.30
N GLY A 310 -8.38 -6.24 8.65
CA GLY A 310 -9.19 -5.18 9.23
C GLY A 310 -8.40 -4.20 10.09
N TYR A 311 -7.20 -4.54 10.57
CA TYR A 311 -6.37 -3.65 11.39
C TYR A 311 -5.60 -2.64 10.54
N SER A 312 -5.82 -1.36 10.81
CA SER A 312 -5.13 -0.21 10.21
C SER A 312 -4.36 0.57 11.28
N GLU A 313 -3.17 1.08 10.95
CA GLU A 313 -2.49 2.07 11.79
C GLU A 313 -3.16 3.42 11.63
N VAL A 314 -3.78 3.92 12.71
CA VAL A 314 -4.51 5.19 12.74
C VAL A 314 -3.86 6.17 13.72
N ILE A 315 -3.75 7.42 13.29
CA ILE A 315 -3.21 8.52 14.09
C ILE A 315 -4.37 9.11 14.89
N VAL A 316 -4.29 9.09 16.21
CA VAL A 316 -5.29 9.67 17.10
C VAL A 316 -4.83 11.04 17.59
N VAL A 317 -5.62 12.05 17.26
CA VAL A 317 -5.52 13.40 17.80
C VAL A 317 -6.42 13.49 19.03
N VAL A 318 -5.82 13.79 20.18
CA VAL A 318 -6.51 13.94 21.46
C VAL A 318 -6.54 15.42 21.86
N GLY A 319 -7.72 16.02 21.78
CA GLY A 319 -8.04 17.37 22.25
C GLY A 319 -7.25 18.51 21.61
N GLY A 320 -6.89 19.50 22.43
CA GLY A 320 -6.11 20.69 22.04
C GLY A 320 -6.93 21.97 22.10
N CYS A 321 -6.42 23.04 21.51
CA CYS A 321 -7.14 24.31 21.35
C CYS A 321 -6.94 24.95 19.97
N GLU A 322 -8.00 25.60 19.51
CA GLU A 322 -8.15 26.22 18.18
C GLU A 322 -7.60 27.66 18.13
N ARG A 323 -7.59 28.37 19.27
CA ARG A 323 -7.05 29.73 19.37
C ARG A 323 -6.43 29.98 20.74
N VAL A 324 -5.51 30.92 20.82
CA VAL A 324 -4.93 31.42 22.08
C VAL A 324 -6.05 31.83 23.05
N GLY A 325 -6.19 31.11 24.16
CA GLY A 325 -7.25 31.35 25.16
C GLY A 325 -8.67 31.00 24.71
N GLY A 326 -8.84 30.27 23.61
CA GLY A 326 -10.14 29.77 23.16
C GLY A 326 -10.64 28.56 23.97
N PHE A 327 -11.80 28.04 23.59
CA PHE A 327 -12.36 26.82 24.20
C PHE A 327 -11.41 25.62 23.98
N ASN A 328 -11.16 24.86 25.05
CA ASN A 328 -10.44 23.59 24.94
C ASN A 328 -11.37 22.54 24.33
N LEU A 329 -10.81 21.72 23.45
CA LEU A 329 -11.54 20.74 22.66
C LEU A 329 -11.53 19.39 23.39
N PRO A 330 -12.69 18.82 23.78
CA PRO A 330 -12.78 17.50 24.41
C PRO A 330 -12.84 16.35 23.38
N TYR A 331 -12.66 16.68 22.09
CA TYR A 331 -12.73 15.72 20.99
C TYR A 331 -11.53 14.78 21.00
N THR A 332 -11.75 13.54 20.60
CA THR A 332 -10.71 12.60 20.22
C THR A 332 -11.09 12.10 18.84
N GLU A 333 -10.19 12.22 17.87
CA GLU A 333 -10.47 11.92 16.46
C GLU A 333 -9.33 11.08 15.91
N CYS A 334 -9.64 9.99 15.20
CA CYS A 334 -8.65 9.16 14.53
C CYS A 334 -8.65 9.42 13.02
N TYR A 335 -7.46 9.61 12.48
CA TYR A 335 -7.17 9.73 11.06
C TYR A 335 -6.54 8.42 10.57
N ASP A 336 -7.08 7.87 9.49
CA ASP A 336 -6.54 6.71 8.80
C ASP A 336 -5.78 7.19 7.55
N PRO A 337 -4.43 7.16 7.52
CA PRO A 337 -3.66 7.75 6.41
C PRO A 337 -3.70 6.96 5.10
N VAL A 338 -4.31 5.77 5.09
CA VAL A 338 -4.46 4.92 3.89
C VAL A 338 -5.76 5.25 3.16
N THR A 339 -6.85 5.41 3.91
CA THR A 339 -8.19 5.76 3.37
C THR A 339 -8.43 7.26 3.30
N GLY A 340 -7.69 8.06 4.09
CA GLY A 340 -7.95 9.49 4.29
C GLY A 340 -9.16 9.80 5.19
N GLU A 341 -9.86 8.79 5.72
CA GLU A 341 -11.04 9.01 6.57
C GLU A 341 -10.66 9.56 7.95
N TRP A 342 -11.45 10.53 8.42
CA TRP A 342 -11.49 10.96 9.82
C TRP A 342 -12.71 10.36 10.52
N LYS A 343 -12.52 9.82 11.74
CA LYS A 343 -13.58 9.22 12.56
C LYS A 343 -13.47 9.73 14.00
N SER A 344 -14.55 10.25 14.57
CA SER A 344 -14.57 10.61 15.98
C SER A 344 -14.55 9.37 16.89
N LEU A 345 -13.87 9.48 18.02
CA LEU A 345 -13.83 8.51 19.12
C LEU A 345 -14.57 9.07 20.35
N ALA A 346 -14.65 8.29 21.43
CA ALA A 346 -15.22 8.77 22.68
C ALA A 346 -14.51 10.02 23.19
N LYS A 347 -15.30 11.02 23.58
CA LYS A 347 -14.81 12.29 24.12
C LYS A 347 -14.17 12.05 25.49
N LEU A 348 -13.04 12.71 25.73
CA LEU A 348 -12.31 12.64 26.99
C LEU A 348 -13.13 13.33 28.10
N PRO A 349 -13.44 12.65 29.23
CA PRO A 349 -14.22 13.25 30.31
C PRO A 349 -13.57 14.49 30.93
N GLU A 350 -14.40 15.39 31.45
CA GLU A 350 -14.01 16.57 32.24
C GLU A 350 -13.03 17.54 31.54
N PHE A 351 -12.94 17.49 30.20
CA PHE A 351 -11.78 18.05 29.50
C PHE A 351 -11.85 19.55 29.18
N THR A 352 -11.67 20.36 30.22
CA THR A 352 -11.42 21.80 30.14
C THR A 352 -9.93 22.16 30.22
N LYS A 353 -9.03 21.16 30.16
CA LYS A 353 -7.58 21.28 30.40
C LYS A 353 -6.79 21.41 29.09
N SER A 354 -5.61 22.03 29.15
CA SER A 354 -4.67 22.21 28.03
C SER A 354 -3.24 21.86 28.46
N GLU A 355 -2.29 21.70 27.53
CA GLU A 355 -0.86 21.47 27.83
C GLU A 355 -0.58 20.23 28.73
N TYR A 356 -1.39 19.19 28.55
CA TYR A 356 -1.23 17.84 29.08
C TYR A 356 -0.27 17.01 28.21
N ALA A 357 0.13 15.84 28.69
CA ALA A 357 0.85 14.85 27.89
C ALA A 357 -0.08 13.72 27.43
N VAL A 358 0.25 13.11 26.29
CA VAL A 358 -0.44 11.92 25.74
C VAL A 358 0.60 10.92 25.25
N CYS A 359 0.35 9.62 25.42
CA CYS A 359 1.22 8.54 24.92
C CYS A 359 0.41 7.26 24.69
N ALA A 360 0.80 6.43 23.72
CA ALA A 360 0.20 5.11 23.51
C ALA A 360 1.01 4.05 24.29
N LEU A 361 0.34 3.28 25.14
CA LEU A 361 0.89 2.09 25.79
C LEU A 361 0.27 0.87 25.11
N ARG A 362 1.07 0.16 24.30
CA ARG A 362 0.58 -0.85 23.35
C ARG A 362 -0.49 -0.23 22.44
N ASN A 363 -1.77 -0.56 22.64
CA ASN A 363 -2.89 -0.05 21.85
C ASN A 363 -3.82 0.92 22.59
N ASP A 364 -3.57 1.19 23.88
CA ASP A 364 -4.40 2.07 24.71
C ASP A 364 -3.71 3.43 24.92
N ILE A 365 -4.49 4.50 25.02
CA ILE A 365 -3.96 5.88 25.02
C ILE A 365 -4.03 6.47 26.43
N LEU A 366 -2.88 6.77 27.02
CA LEU A 366 -2.78 7.52 28.27
C LEU A 366 -2.82 9.02 28.01
N VAL A 367 -3.59 9.74 28.83
CA VAL A 367 -3.55 11.20 28.97
C VAL A 367 -3.23 11.54 30.42
N SER A 368 -2.29 12.47 30.67
CA SER A 368 -1.90 12.85 32.03
C SER A 368 -1.76 14.36 32.23
N GLY A 369 -2.19 14.83 33.40
CA GLY A 369 -1.96 16.19 33.89
C GLY A 369 -2.66 17.27 33.09
N GLY A 370 -1.96 18.38 32.84
CA GLY A 370 -2.47 19.57 32.15
C GLY A 370 -2.76 20.74 33.09
N ARG A 371 -3.10 21.89 32.47
CA ARG A 371 -3.28 23.21 33.09
C ARG A 371 -4.14 23.15 34.36
N ILE A 372 -3.81 24.00 35.33
CA ILE A 372 -4.25 23.91 36.74
C ILE A 372 -3.63 22.70 37.47
N ASN A 373 -2.36 22.38 37.18
CA ASN A 373 -1.53 21.41 37.90
C ASN A 373 -2.21 20.06 38.15
N SER A 374 -2.94 19.56 37.16
CA SER A 374 -3.73 18.34 37.29
C SER A 374 -2.83 17.15 37.62
N ARG A 375 -3.30 16.28 38.52
CA ARG A 375 -2.70 14.95 38.79
C ARG A 375 -3.40 13.83 38.03
N ASP A 376 -4.56 14.11 37.46
CA ASP A 376 -5.42 13.09 36.85
C ASP A 376 -4.75 12.41 35.68
N VAL A 377 -4.96 11.09 35.59
CA VAL A 377 -4.53 10.25 34.47
C VAL A 377 -5.72 9.43 34.00
N TRP A 378 -5.92 9.37 32.69
CA TRP A 378 -6.96 8.61 32.03
C TRP A 378 -6.36 7.68 30.98
N ILE A 379 -6.89 6.46 30.89
CA ILE A 379 -6.61 5.50 29.80
C ILE A 379 -7.85 5.44 28.92
N TYR A 380 -7.68 5.69 27.62
CA TYR A 380 -8.65 5.30 26.60
C TYR A 380 -8.39 3.85 26.21
N ASN A 381 -9.36 2.97 26.47
CA ASN A 381 -9.31 1.62 25.94
C ASN A 381 -9.83 1.60 24.50
N SER A 382 -8.96 1.20 23.58
CA SER A 382 -9.20 1.26 22.13
C SER A 382 -10.26 0.30 21.62
N GLN A 383 -10.42 -0.86 22.27
CA GLN A 383 -11.38 -1.90 21.90
C GLN A 383 -12.79 -1.56 22.36
N LEU A 384 -12.94 -1.05 23.58
CA LEU A 384 -14.23 -0.70 24.19
C LEU A 384 -14.68 0.74 23.86
N ASN A 385 -13.80 1.58 23.28
CA ASN A 385 -14.07 3.00 22.99
C ASN A 385 -14.57 3.77 24.22
N ILE A 386 -13.88 3.62 25.35
CA ILE A 386 -14.20 4.30 26.63
C ILE A 386 -12.93 4.85 27.31
N TRP A 387 -13.12 5.90 28.11
CA TRP A 387 -12.09 6.49 28.97
C TRP A 387 -12.27 6.02 30.42
N ILE A 388 -11.19 5.55 31.03
CA ILE A 388 -11.13 5.00 32.39
C ILE A 388 -10.09 5.81 33.18
N ARG A 389 -10.44 6.27 34.38
CA ARG A 389 -9.50 6.99 35.26
C ARG A 389 -8.61 5.98 35.99
N VAL A 390 -7.30 6.22 36.01
CA VAL A 390 -6.30 5.35 36.66
C VAL A 390 -5.56 6.09 37.78
N ALA A 391 -4.51 5.49 38.36
CA ALA A 391 -3.73 6.13 39.40
C ALA A 391 -3.22 7.51 38.95
N SER A 392 -3.41 8.49 39.83
CA SER A 392 -3.00 9.87 39.59
C SER A 392 -1.50 10.07 39.84
N LEU A 393 -0.91 11.06 39.18
CA LEU A 393 0.49 11.46 39.37
C LEU A 393 0.76 11.87 40.82
N ASN A 394 1.95 11.57 41.34
CA ASN A 394 2.41 12.04 42.63
C ASN A 394 2.56 13.57 42.63
N LYS A 395 3.10 14.14 41.54
CA LYS A 395 3.26 15.60 41.35
C LYS A 395 2.47 16.07 40.13
N GLY A 396 1.46 16.91 40.40
CA GLY A 396 0.55 17.46 39.39
C GLY A 396 1.23 18.52 38.54
N ARG A 397 1.05 18.44 37.21
CA ARG A 397 1.96 19.11 36.26
C ARG A 397 1.34 19.37 34.89
N TRP A 398 1.93 20.32 34.18
CA TRP A 398 1.61 20.72 32.81
C TRP A 398 2.89 21.03 32.04
N ARG A 399 2.83 21.03 30.70
CA ARG A 399 4.00 21.14 29.80
C ARG A 399 5.07 20.05 30.00
N HIS A 400 4.71 18.96 30.66
CA HIS A 400 5.49 17.71 30.70
C HIS A 400 5.31 16.94 29.39
N LYS A 401 6.04 15.84 29.24
CA LYS A 401 5.81 14.84 28.19
C LYS A 401 5.67 13.44 28.80
N MET A 402 5.17 12.52 27.98
CA MET A 402 5.17 11.08 28.26
C MET A 402 5.87 10.34 27.12
N ALA A 403 6.59 9.28 27.47
CA ALA A 403 7.10 8.28 26.54
C ALA A 403 6.97 6.89 27.17
N VAL A 404 6.80 5.86 26.34
CA VAL A 404 6.70 4.46 26.78
C VAL A 404 8.04 3.75 26.52
N LEU A 405 8.55 3.06 27.53
CA LEU A 405 9.80 2.32 27.50
C LEU A 405 9.69 1.05 28.34
N LEU A 406 10.08 -0.08 27.77
CA LEU A 406 10.09 -1.41 28.40
C LEU A 406 8.73 -1.77 29.04
N GLY A 407 7.64 -1.44 28.36
CA GLY A 407 6.26 -1.69 28.78
C GLY A 407 5.72 -0.73 29.85
N LYS A 408 6.45 0.32 30.21
CA LYS A 408 6.10 1.29 31.26
C LYS A 408 6.01 2.71 30.71
N VAL A 409 5.15 3.55 31.30
CA VAL A 409 4.96 4.93 30.84
C VAL A 409 5.72 5.87 31.76
N TYR A 410 6.63 6.67 31.20
CA TYR A 410 7.42 7.65 31.95
C TYR A 410 6.89 9.06 31.72
N VAL A 411 6.50 9.74 32.80
CA VAL A 411 6.15 11.16 32.85
C VAL A 411 7.39 11.97 33.20
N VAL A 412 7.77 12.89 32.32
CA VAL A 412 9.06 13.59 32.37
C VAL A 412 8.87 15.10 32.47
N GLY A 413 9.49 15.70 33.49
CA GLY A 413 9.66 17.15 33.63
C GLY A 413 8.34 17.93 33.70
N GLY A 414 8.32 19.11 33.09
CA GLY A 414 7.18 20.02 33.05
C GLY A 414 7.26 21.17 34.05
N TYR A 415 6.10 21.70 34.42
CA TYR A 415 5.92 22.82 35.35
C TYR A 415 4.85 22.43 36.38
N ASP A 416 5.04 22.79 37.65
CA ASP A 416 4.06 22.59 38.74
C ASP A 416 3.30 23.87 39.12
N GLY A 417 3.37 24.90 38.27
CA GLY A 417 2.81 26.22 38.54
C GLY A 417 3.71 27.17 39.33
N GLN A 418 4.80 26.68 39.94
CA GLN A 418 5.82 27.48 40.63
C GLN A 418 7.23 27.25 40.07
N ASN A 419 7.61 25.99 39.85
CA ASN A 419 8.96 25.55 39.49
C ASN A 419 8.96 24.63 38.27
N ARG A 420 10.04 24.66 37.48
CA ARG A 420 10.28 23.58 36.50
C ARG A 420 10.61 22.30 37.24
N LEU A 421 10.04 21.19 36.80
CA LEU A 421 10.26 19.89 37.42
C LEU A 421 11.47 19.18 36.80
N SER A 422 12.37 18.69 37.65
CA SER A 422 13.31 17.62 37.30
C SER A 422 12.75 16.23 37.61
N SER A 423 11.63 16.13 38.35
CA SER A 423 11.06 14.85 38.76
C SER A 423 10.51 14.04 37.58
N VAL A 424 10.79 12.75 37.60
CA VAL A 424 10.35 11.77 36.60
C VAL A 424 9.58 10.67 37.33
N GLU A 425 8.41 10.35 36.82
CA GLU A 425 7.52 9.33 37.40
C GLU A 425 7.30 8.19 36.39
N CYS A 426 7.44 6.95 36.83
CA CYS A 426 7.25 5.74 36.05
C CYS A 426 5.93 5.07 36.46
N TYR A 427 5.03 4.86 35.50
CA TYR A 427 3.79 4.11 35.69
C TYR A 427 3.99 2.64 35.33
N ASP A 428 3.64 1.77 36.27
CA ASP A 428 3.39 0.36 36.02
C ASP A 428 1.88 0.12 35.89
N SER A 429 1.46 -0.39 34.73
CA SER A 429 0.07 -0.70 34.42
C SER A 429 -0.43 -1.97 35.12
N PHE A 430 0.46 -2.87 35.55
CA PHE A 430 0.07 -4.09 36.27
C PHE A 430 -0.30 -3.79 37.72
N SER A 431 0.52 -3.03 38.45
CA SER A 431 0.20 -2.59 39.83
C SER A 431 -0.66 -1.33 39.91
N ASN A 432 -0.89 -0.63 38.79
CA ASN A 432 -1.60 0.65 38.69
C ASN A 432 -1.01 1.70 39.66
N ARG A 433 0.30 1.97 39.53
CA ARG A 433 1.06 2.86 40.43
C ARG A 433 2.10 3.68 39.69
N TRP A 434 2.32 4.91 40.16
CA TRP A 434 3.41 5.79 39.77
C TRP A 434 4.53 5.78 40.81
N THR A 435 5.76 5.49 40.40
CA THR A 435 6.96 5.55 41.24
C THR A 435 7.90 6.67 40.75
N GLU A 436 8.53 7.42 41.67
CA GLU A 436 9.58 8.36 41.26
C GLU A 436 10.86 7.57 40.88
N VAL A 437 11.49 7.96 39.78
CA VAL A 437 12.80 7.46 39.33
C VAL A 437 13.83 8.59 39.37
N ALA A 438 15.08 8.36 38.95
CA ALA A 438 16.11 9.38 39.00
C ALA A 438 15.68 10.69 38.31
N PRO A 439 15.92 11.86 38.92
CA PRO A 439 15.52 13.14 38.36
C PRO A 439 16.45 13.56 37.21
N LEU A 440 15.91 14.40 36.32
CA LEU A 440 16.66 15.06 35.25
C LEU A 440 17.86 15.83 35.81
N LYS A 441 18.97 15.84 35.06
CA LYS A 441 20.14 16.69 35.33
C LYS A 441 19.84 18.18 35.13
N GLU A 442 18.86 18.49 34.29
CA GLU A 442 18.31 19.84 34.12
C GLU A 442 16.77 19.76 34.06
N ALA A 443 16.10 20.51 34.94
CA ALA A 443 14.65 20.63 34.96
C ALA A 443 14.16 21.42 33.74
N VAL A 444 13.18 20.92 32.99
CA VAL A 444 12.71 21.54 31.74
C VAL A 444 11.19 21.43 31.55
N SER A 445 10.60 22.47 30.95
CA SER A 445 9.20 22.48 30.47
C SER A 445 9.11 22.58 28.95
N SER A 446 8.05 22.03 28.37
CA SER A 446 7.89 21.85 26.93
C SER A 446 9.11 21.24 26.21
N PRO A 447 9.80 20.20 26.76
CA PRO A 447 10.82 19.47 26.03
C PRO A 447 10.20 18.60 24.93
N ALA A 448 11.03 18.08 24.05
CA ALA A 448 10.72 16.88 23.29
C ALA A 448 11.18 15.64 24.09
N VAL A 449 10.38 14.59 24.13
CA VAL A 449 10.73 13.33 24.83
C VAL A 449 10.29 12.14 23.98
N THR A 450 11.14 11.14 23.86
CA THR A 450 10.84 9.88 23.17
C THR A 450 11.69 8.74 23.74
N SER A 451 11.34 7.49 23.40
CA SER A 451 12.12 6.29 23.72
C SER A 451 12.83 5.77 22.48
N CYS A 452 14.10 5.38 22.60
CA CYS A 452 14.86 4.80 21.49
C CYS A 452 15.99 3.92 22.02
N VAL A 453 16.30 2.82 21.32
CA VAL A 453 17.40 1.89 21.66
C VAL A 453 17.43 1.49 23.15
N GLY A 454 16.25 1.26 23.74
CA GLY A 454 16.10 0.87 25.15
C GLY A 454 16.27 1.99 26.19
N LYS A 455 16.35 3.27 25.78
CA LYS A 455 16.58 4.43 26.67
C LYS A 455 15.57 5.54 26.40
N LEU A 456 15.30 6.41 27.38
CA LEU A 456 14.54 7.65 27.14
C LEU A 456 15.49 8.76 26.74
N PHE A 457 15.04 9.65 25.85
CA PHE A 457 15.76 10.86 25.48
C PHE A 457 14.88 12.07 25.72
N VAL A 458 15.46 13.09 26.36
CA VAL A 458 14.83 14.37 26.70
C VAL A 458 15.65 15.46 26.04
N ILE A 459 15.03 16.17 25.12
CA ILE A 459 15.71 17.05 24.16
C ILE A 459 15.16 18.46 24.33
N GLY A 460 16.05 19.40 24.67
CA GLY A 460 15.75 20.81 24.82
C GLY A 460 14.65 21.11 25.86
N GLY A 461 13.79 22.07 25.53
CA GLY A 461 12.80 22.64 26.46
C GLY A 461 13.26 23.96 27.08
N GLY A 462 12.43 24.54 27.93
CA GLY A 462 12.70 25.77 28.69
C GLY A 462 12.96 25.47 30.16
N PRO A 463 14.22 25.59 30.65
CA PRO A 463 14.56 25.43 32.07
C PRO A 463 14.18 26.66 32.90
N ASP A 464 14.01 27.82 32.26
CA ASP A 464 13.34 29.00 32.81
C ASP A 464 12.37 29.58 31.74
N ASP A 465 11.95 30.85 31.88
CA ASP A 465 11.04 31.53 30.94
C ASP A 465 11.76 32.30 29.82
N ASN A 466 13.03 32.66 30.00
CA ASN A 466 13.84 33.43 29.05
C ASN A 466 14.74 32.54 28.18
N THR A 467 15.28 31.46 28.73
CA THR A 467 16.22 30.57 28.03
C THR A 467 15.52 29.38 27.34
N CYS A 468 16.27 28.68 26.49
CA CYS A 468 15.95 27.34 26.01
C CYS A 468 17.22 26.49 26.14
N SER A 469 17.07 25.21 26.45
CA SER A 469 18.18 24.27 26.50
C SER A 469 18.49 23.69 25.12
N ASP A 470 19.77 23.45 24.85
CA ASP A 470 20.31 22.62 23.77
C ASP A 470 20.65 21.19 24.25
N LYS A 471 20.49 20.90 25.54
CA LYS A 471 20.94 19.64 26.13
C LYS A 471 20.05 18.48 25.71
N VAL A 472 20.71 17.35 25.47
CA VAL A 472 20.08 16.04 25.33
C VAL A 472 20.43 15.23 26.57
N GLN A 473 19.41 14.83 27.31
CA GLN A 473 19.52 13.99 28.51
C GLN A 473 19.00 12.60 28.16
N SER A 474 19.82 11.56 28.28
CA SER A 474 19.42 10.17 28.04
C SER A 474 19.32 9.40 29.36
N TYR A 475 18.18 8.74 29.61
CA TYR A 475 17.94 7.91 30.80
C TYR A 475 18.14 6.43 30.48
N ASP A 476 18.90 5.79 31.34
CA ASP A 476 19.18 4.37 31.33
C ASP A 476 18.36 3.68 32.45
N PRO A 477 17.42 2.78 32.12
CA PRO A 477 16.50 2.21 33.11
C PRO A 477 17.17 1.18 34.02
N ASP A 478 18.20 0.49 33.54
CA ASP A 478 18.90 -0.58 34.27
C ASP A 478 19.81 -0.01 35.36
N THR A 479 20.45 1.13 35.09
CA THR A 479 21.25 1.88 36.07
C THR A 479 20.46 2.92 36.85
N ASN A 480 19.20 3.20 36.45
CA ASN A 480 18.37 4.30 36.96
C ASN A 480 19.15 5.63 36.97
N SER A 481 19.74 6.00 35.83
CA SER A 481 20.65 7.14 35.74
C SER A 481 20.49 7.97 34.46
N TRP A 482 20.88 9.24 34.52
CA TRP A 482 20.85 10.17 33.39
C TRP A 482 22.26 10.51 32.90
N LEU A 483 22.50 10.40 31.60
CA LEU A 483 23.71 10.85 30.90
C LEU A 483 23.41 12.05 30.01
N LEU A 484 24.40 12.91 29.78
CA LEU A 484 24.32 13.96 28.76
C LEU A 484 24.87 13.41 27.43
N ARG A 485 24.30 13.90 26.33
CA ARG A 485 24.57 13.48 24.95
C ARG A 485 24.87 14.69 24.07
N ALA A 486 25.23 14.49 22.82
CA ALA A 486 25.48 15.57 21.86
C ALA A 486 24.30 16.55 21.80
N THR A 487 24.58 17.84 21.93
CA THR A 487 23.55 18.88 22.04
C THR A 487 22.79 19.05 20.72
N ILE A 488 21.48 19.34 20.80
CA ILE A 488 20.67 19.59 19.61
C ILE A 488 21.15 20.89 18.94
N PRO A 489 21.36 20.94 17.60
CA PRO A 489 21.87 22.13 16.90
C PRO A 489 21.04 23.41 17.03
N ILE A 490 19.85 23.37 17.64
CA ILE A 490 19.06 24.56 17.98
C ILE A 490 18.43 24.40 19.38
N ALA A 491 18.82 25.27 20.31
CA ALA A 491 18.15 25.41 21.61
C ALA A 491 16.69 25.90 21.43
N LYS A 492 15.71 25.04 21.70
CA LYS A 492 14.27 25.37 21.62
C LYS A 492 13.41 24.65 22.66
N ARG A 493 12.31 25.32 23.03
CA ARG A 493 11.13 24.75 23.68
C ARG A 493 10.01 24.54 22.66
N CYS A 494 8.96 23.81 23.05
CA CYS A 494 7.79 23.52 22.22
C CYS A 494 8.10 22.72 20.93
N ILE A 495 9.17 21.93 20.99
CA ILE A 495 9.57 20.91 20.01
C ILE A 495 8.91 19.55 20.33
N THR A 496 8.89 18.66 19.35
CA THR A 496 8.46 17.27 19.49
C THR A 496 9.52 16.32 18.95
N ALA A 497 9.54 15.09 19.48
CA ALA A 497 10.42 14.01 19.02
C ALA A 497 9.63 12.72 18.82
N VAL A 498 10.01 11.92 17.83
CA VAL A 498 9.56 10.54 17.64
C VAL A 498 10.75 9.66 17.27
N SER A 499 10.68 8.38 17.62
CA SER A 499 11.67 7.38 17.23
C SER A 499 11.16 6.53 16.07
N LEU A 500 12.04 6.24 15.11
CA LEU A 500 11.77 5.40 13.94
C LEU A 500 13.09 4.80 13.46
N ASN A 501 13.11 3.48 13.23
CA ASN A 501 14.29 2.74 12.75
C ASN A 501 15.56 3.00 13.60
N ASN A 502 15.42 2.99 14.94
CA ASN A 502 16.47 3.30 15.94
C ASN A 502 17.04 4.74 15.91
N LEU A 503 16.47 5.64 15.10
CA LEU A 503 16.85 7.04 15.03
C LEU A 503 15.78 7.93 15.69
N ILE A 504 16.17 9.10 16.19
CA ILE A 504 15.26 10.08 16.81
C ILE A 504 15.10 11.28 15.89
N TYR A 505 13.87 11.56 15.47
CA TYR A 505 13.54 12.71 14.62
C TYR A 505 12.88 13.82 15.45
N VAL A 506 13.34 15.06 15.28
CA VAL A 506 12.91 16.23 16.06
C VAL A 506 12.46 17.36 15.13
N ALA A 507 11.32 17.97 15.47
CA ALA A 507 10.72 19.08 14.73
C ALA A 507 9.99 20.07 15.66
N GLY A 508 9.51 21.20 15.10
CA GLY A 508 8.70 22.19 15.81
C GLY A 508 9.52 23.38 16.34
N GLY A 509 9.10 23.95 17.49
CA GLY A 509 9.80 25.06 18.15
C GLY A 509 9.96 26.35 17.31
N LEU A 510 9.03 26.60 16.37
CA LEU A 510 9.11 27.66 15.35
C LEU A 510 10.33 27.57 14.41
N THR A 511 10.97 26.40 14.33
CA THR A 511 11.96 26.10 13.30
C THR A 511 11.27 25.64 12.00
N LYS A 512 12.00 25.59 10.89
CA LYS A 512 11.59 24.82 9.69
C LYS A 512 12.33 23.48 9.58
N ALA A 513 13.34 23.24 10.40
CA ALA A 513 14.24 22.10 10.24
C ALA A 513 13.66 20.85 10.89
N ILE A 514 13.74 19.72 10.17
CA ILE A 514 13.64 18.38 10.74
C ILE A 514 15.07 17.90 10.96
N TYR A 515 15.40 17.64 12.22
CA TYR A 515 16.67 17.06 12.62
C TYR A 515 16.50 15.57 12.91
N CYS A 516 17.55 14.80 12.67
CA CYS A 516 17.70 13.42 13.10
C CYS A 516 18.89 13.32 14.05
N TYR A 517 18.77 12.48 15.07
CA TYR A 517 19.82 12.15 16.03
C TYR A 517 20.02 10.63 16.05
N ASP A 518 21.28 10.21 15.97
CA ASP A 518 21.70 8.83 16.11
C ASP A 518 22.05 8.56 17.59
N PRO A 519 21.30 7.70 18.32
CA PRO A 519 21.56 7.40 19.72
C PRO A 519 22.77 6.48 19.98
N ILE A 520 23.30 5.84 18.94
CA ILE A 520 24.42 4.89 18.99
C ILE A 520 25.72 5.64 18.75
N GLU A 521 25.79 6.38 17.65
CA GLU A 521 26.96 7.17 17.23
C GLU A 521 27.00 8.59 17.87
N ASP A 522 25.94 8.99 18.59
CA ASP A 522 25.83 10.24 19.38
C ASP A 522 26.07 11.52 18.56
N TYR A 523 25.42 11.62 17.38
CA TYR A 523 25.53 12.78 16.50
C TYR A 523 24.20 13.21 15.87
N TRP A 524 24.19 14.44 15.33
CA TRP A 524 23.02 15.10 14.75
C TRP A 524 23.16 15.35 13.25
N MET A 525 22.07 15.15 12.51
CA MET A 525 21.93 15.44 11.09
C MET A 525 20.76 16.41 10.85
N HIS A 526 20.93 17.37 9.95
CA HIS A 526 19.78 18.02 9.29
C HIS A 526 19.32 17.12 8.15
N VAL A 527 18.01 16.89 8.03
CA VAL A 527 17.49 15.91 7.05
C VAL A 527 16.52 16.53 6.05
N GLN A 528 15.61 17.39 6.50
CA GLN A 528 14.64 18.05 5.61
C GLN A 528 14.12 19.36 6.21
N ASN A 529 13.45 20.18 5.41
CA ASN A 529 12.73 21.37 5.89
C ASN A 529 11.22 21.27 5.68
N THR A 530 10.44 21.70 6.68
CA THR A 530 8.99 21.90 6.58
C THR A 530 8.65 23.16 5.78
N PHE A 531 7.46 23.18 5.18
CA PHE A 531 6.98 24.36 4.44
C PHE A 531 6.78 25.57 5.37
N SER A 532 6.29 25.36 6.59
CA SER A 532 5.99 26.40 7.59
C SER A 532 6.66 26.17 8.95
N ARG A 533 6.96 27.28 9.63
CA ARG A 533 7.36 27.28 11.06
C ARG A 533 6.13 27.02 11.92
N GLN A 534 6.26 26.11 12.89
CA GLN A 534 5.22 25.84 13.88
C GLN A 534 5.80 25.36 15.21
N GLU A 535 5.08 25.59 16.30
CA GLU A 535 5.34 25.04 17.63
C GLU A 535 4.11 24.26 18.15
N ASN A 536 4.28 23.42 19.17
CA ASN A 536 3.17 22.71 19.84
C ASN A 536 2.28 21.87 18.87
N CYS A 537 2.88 21.37 17.79
CA CYS A 537 2.31 20.38 16.89
C CYS A 537 2.30 18.98 17.53
N GLY A 538 1.42 18.12 17.04
CA GLY A 538 1.55 16.68 17.21
C GLY A 538 2.60 16.13 16.27
N MET A 539 3.28 15.06 16.69
CA MET A 539 4.12 14.26 15.79
C MET A 539 4.00 12.79 16.18
N SER A 540 3.80 11.91 15.19
CA SER A 540 3.73 10.46 15.42
C SER A 540 4.23 9.68 14.21
N VAL A 541 4.52 8.40 14.43
CA VAL A 541 4.94 7.45 13.39
C VAL A 541 3.75 6.59 13.02
N CYS A 542 3.45 6.49 11.72
CA CYS A 542 2.37 5.66 11.20
C CYS A 542 2.76 5.14 9.82
N ASN A 543 2.52 3.86 9.54
CA ASN A 543 2.91 3.17 8.31
C ASN A 543 4.40 3.36 7.93
N GLY A 544 5.27 3.54 8.94
CA GLY A 544 6.71 3.80 8.76
C GLY A 544 7.08 5.21 8.29
N LYS A 545 6.14 6.17 8.30
CA LYS A 545 6.37 7.57 7.96
C LYS A 545 6.08 8.47 9.16
N ILE A 546 6.69 9.65 9.18
CA ILE A 546 6.57 10.61 10.28
C ILE A 546 5.52 11.65 9.90
N TYR A 547 4.42 11.67 10.63
CA TYR A 547 3.36 12.64 10.44
C TYR A 547 3.48 13.75 11.47
N ILE A 548 3.52 15.00 11.00
CA ILE A 548 3.51 16.22 11.82
C ILE A 548 2.15 16.89 11.62
N LEU A 549 1.36 16.98 12.68
CA LEU A 549 -0.02 17.44 12.64
C LEU A 549 -0.16 18.80 13.34
N GLY A 550 -0.77 19.76 12.65
CA GLY A 550 -1.17 21.04 13.20
C GLY A 550 -0.07 21.79 13.95
N GLY A 551 -0.40 22.29 15.13
CA GLY A 551 0.44 23.18 15.93
C GLY A 551 0.04 24.64 15.75
N ARG A 552 0.97 25.54 16.05
CA ARG A 552 0.74 26.98 16.15
C ARG A 552 1.81 27.76 15.38
N ARG A 553 1.39 28.72 14.53
CA ARG A 553 2.29 29.57 13.72
C ARG A 553 2.83 30.76 14.52
N GLU A 554 3.76 31.50 13.93
CA GLU A 554 4.38 32.70 14.53
C GLU A 554 3.38 33.84 14.81
N ASN A 555 2.28 33.94 14.04
CA ASN A 555 1.17 34.86 14.33
C ASN A 555 0.28 34.42 15.52
N GLY A 556 0.53 33.24 16.09
CA GLY A 556 -0.17 32.68 17.24
C GLY A 556 -1.42 31.85 16.91
N GLU A 557 -1.80 31.71 15.64
CA GLU A 557 -2.95 30.91 15.19
C GLU A 557 -2.62 29.41 15.15
N ALA A 558 -3.63 28.56 15.42
CA ALA A 558 -3.51 27.12 15.28
C ALA A 558 -3.59 26.69 13.80
N THR A 559 -3.19 25.44 13.50
CA THR A 559 -3.17 24.93 12.12
C THR A 559 -3.83 23.56 11.98
N ASP A 560 -4.40 23.35 10.81
CA ASP A 560 -5.04 22.13 10.30
C ASP A 560 -4.09 21.30 9.42
N THR A 561 -2.96 21.89 9.01
CA THR A 561 -2.00 21.29 8.07
C THR A 561 -1.36 20.01 8.61
N ILE A 562 -1.38 18.96 7.81
CA ILE A 562 -0.66 17.70 8.05
C ILE A 562 0.51 17.60 7.07
N LEU A 563 1.70 17.31 7.60
CA LEU A 563 2.89 17.00 6.82
C LEU A 563 3.24 15.53 7.04
N CYS A 564 3.48 14.79 5.96
CA CYS A 564 4.06 13.44 6.02
C CYS A 564 5.50 13.51 5.52
N TYR A 565 6.45 13.09 6.34
CA TYR A 565 7.86 12.94 5.97
C TYR A 565 8.21 11.45 5.89
N ASP A 566 8.83 11.06 4.78
CA ASP A 566 9.20 9.68 4.46
C ASP A 566 10.73 9.53 4.52
N PRO A 567 11.29 8.86 5.57
CA PRO A 567 12.73 8.69 5.69
C PRO A 567 13.38 7.84 4.61
N ALA A 568 12.62 6.97 3.92
CA ALA A 568 13.17 6.09 2.89
C ALA A 568 13.36 6.82 1.54
N THR A 569 12.63 7.91 1.31
CA THR A 569 12.77 8.75 0.09
C THR A 569 13.36 10.13 0.37
N GLY A 570 13.38 10.57 1.64
CA GLY A 570 13.78 11.93 2.03
C GLY A 570 12.74 13.02 1.68
N ILE A 571 11.59 12.63 1.12
CA ILE A 571 10.55 13.55 0.63
C ILE A 571 9.60 13.92 1.79
N ILE A 572 9.18 15.19 1.81
CA ILE A 572 8.08 15.68 2.64
C ILE A 572 6.88 16.06 1.76
N THR A 573 5.71 15.55 2.08
CA THR A 573 4.46 15.80 1.36
C THR A 573 3.43 16.49 2.26
N GLY A 574 2.61 17.36 1.66
CA GLY A 574 1.39 17.84 2.28
C GLY A 574 0.30 16.78 2.16
N VAL A 575 -0.42 16.52 3.24
CA VAL A 575 -1.55 15.59 3.29
C VAL A 575 -2.85 16.39 3.47
N ALA A 576 -4.01 15.77 3.22
CA ALA A 576 -5.32 16.38 3.47
C ALA A 576 -5.39 17.00 4.88
N ALA A 577 -5.96 18.20 4.97
CA ALA A 577 -6.04 18.94 6.23
C ALA A 577 -6.90 18.23 7.28
N MET A 578 -6.61 18.48 8.56
CA MET A 578 -7.45 18.05 9.67
C MET A 578 -8.83 18.76 9.61
N PRO A 579 -9.90 18.19 10.18
CA PRO A 579 -11.23 18.81 10.20
C PRO A 579 -11.29 20.17 10.92
N ARG A 580 -10.28 20.50 11.74
CA ARG A 580 -10.16 21.72 12.54
C ARG A 580 -8.68 22.10 12.71
N PRO A 581 -8.34 23.39 12.79
CA PRO A 581 -7.01 23.81 13.18
C PRO A 581 -6.80 23.62 14.70
N VAL A 582 -5.73 22.90 15.09
CA VAL A 582 -5.49 22.54 16.50
C VAL A 582 -4.03 22.63 16.93
N SER A 583 -3.83 23.15 18.13
CA SER A 583 -2.52 23.29 18.80
C SER A 583 -2.56 22.74 20.22
N TYR A 584 -1.41 22.38 20.79
CA TYR A 584 -1.28 21.77 22.12
C TYR A 584 -2.10 20.47 22.31
N HIS A 585 -2.37 19.76 21.21
CA HIS A 585 -3.07 18.48 21.20
C HIS A 585 -2.11 17.32 21.49
N GLY A 586 -2.65 16.20 21.96
CA GLY A 586 -1.95 14.91 21.95
C GLY A 586 -2.00 14.28 20.56
N CYS A 587 -0.93 13.60 20.16
CA CYS A 587 -0.88 12.85 18.91
C CYS A 587 -0.14 11.53 19.14
N VAL A 588 -0.78 10.41 18.81
CA VAL A 588 -0.26 9.05 18.97
C VAL A 588 -0.77 8.16 17.84
N THR A 589 -0.14 7.01 17.61
CA THR A 589 -0.64 5.99 16.66
C THR A 589 -1.10 4.75 17.43
N ILE A 590 -2.21 4.16 17.02
CA ILE A 590 -2.72 2.87 17.50
C ILE A 590 -3.17 2.01 16.31
N HIS A 591 -3.27 0.69 16.51
CA HIS A 591 -3.90 -0.22 15.56
C HIS A 591 -5.41 -0.26 15.82
N ARG A 592 -6.22 0.04 14.80
CA ARG A 592 -7.69 0.00 14.91
C ARG A 592 -8.29 -0.97 13.91
N TYR A 593 -9.20 -1.81 14.38
CA TYR A 593 -10.06 -2.63 13.52
C TYR A 593 -11.10 -1.77 12.78
N ASN A 594 -11.08 -1.82 11.45
CA ASN A 594 -12.02 -1.16 10.54
C ASN A 594 -13.06 -2.19 10.05
N GLU A 595 -14.21 -2.26 10.73
CA GLU A 595 -15.34 -3.17 10.39
C GLU A 595 -15.84 -3.04 8.93
N LYS A 596 -15.58 -1.91 8.28
CA LYS A 596 -15.95 -1.64 6.88
C LYS A 596 -15.28 -2.56 5.84
N GLY A 597 -14.27 -3.35 6.22
CA GLY A 597 -13.54 -4.21 5.26
C GLY A 597 -14.39 -5.31 4.61
N PHE A 598 -15.39 -5.84 5.32
CA PHE A 598 -16.22 -6.93 4.82
C PHE A 598 -17.51 -6.40 4.18
N LYS A 599 -17.42 -6.06 2.90
CA LYS A 599 -18.53 -6.19 1.96
C LYS A 599 -18.09 -7.11 0.81
N LEU A 600 -18.79 -8.25 0.73
CA LEU A 600 -18.78 -9.21 -0.37
C LEU A 600 -19.13 -8.52 -1.70
#